data_AF-A0A974ND43-F1
#
_entry.id   AF-A0A974ND43-F1
#
_cell.length_a   1.000
_cell.length_b   1.000
_cell.length_c   1.000
_cell.angle_alpha   90.00
_cell.angle_beta   90.00
_cell.angle_gamma   90.00
#
_symmetry.space_group_name_H-M   'P 1'
#
loop_
_entity.id
_entity.type
_entity.pdbx_description
1 polymer ?
#
loop_
_entity_poly.entity_id
_entity_poly.type
_entity_poly.pdbx_seq_one_letter_code
_entity_poly.pdbx_strand_id
1 'polypeptide(L)'
;MTQAAFCEDDTRCLPLARAIVRAKLRHQTNVLRRVGRRGLAETVTETCSALRDAVREAGAAADVQELMGVEGAASARYFACVSALLPEEMRFTARSRRPPLDLPNAALSYAYAILLGECVGALLAAGLEPSLGVLHSSTDKRPSLALDLMEEFRPLLVDRTVVALLRTGRLRVEHAVPSPDGEGVWLSRDGKKALVDGYEATMQRQVKGALPGFSGTWRRHLHHEAQLLGRAIVEPGYEWVGASWR
;
A
#
# COMPACT_ATOMS: atom_id res chain seq x y z
N MET A 1 -17.98 22.37 -2.51
CA MET A 1 -18.29 21.25 -3.42
C MET A 1 -18.41 19.99 -2.58
N THR A 2 -19.37 19.12 -2.86
CA THR A 2 -19.55 17.88 -2.08
C THR A 2 -18.61 16.79 -2.58
N GLN A 3 -18.18 15.90 -1.69
CA GLN A 3 -17.35 14.75 -2.07
C GLN A 3 -18.00 13.89 -3.16
N ALA A 4 -19.32 13.64 -3.06
CA ALA A 4 -20.06 12.88 -4.06
C ALA A 4 -19.93 13.48 -5.46
N ALA A 5 -20.12 14.80 -5.61
CA ALA A 5 -20.01 15.47 -6.91
C ALA A 5 -18.58 15.43 -7.47
N PHE A 6 -17.55 15.35 -6.61
CA PHE A 6 -16.18 15.15 -7.07
C PHE A 6 -15.99 13.73 -7.62
N CYS A 7 -16.44 12.72 -6.87
CA CYS A 7 -16.27 11.30 -7.19
C CYS A 7 -17.06 10.83 -8.42
N GLU A 8 -18.04 11.62 -8.88
CA GLU A 8 -18.78 11.37 -10.14
C GLU A 8 -18.13 12.04 -11.36
N ASP A 9 -17.12 12.90 -11.16
CA ASP A 9 -16.42 13.61 -12.23
C ASP A 9 -15.05 12.97 -12.49
N ASP A 10 -15.01 12.07 -13.49
CA ASP A 10 -13.80 11.37 -13.91
C ASP A 10 -12.67 12.34 -14.31
N THR A 11 -13.00 13.51 -14.88
CA THR A 11 -11.99 14.49 -15.31
C THR A 11 -11.24 15.09 -14.13
N ARG A 12 -11.87 15.09 -12.95
CA ARG A 12 -11.31 15.61 -11.70
C ARG A 12 -10.75 14.51 -10.81
N CYS A 13 -11.33 13.32 -10.84
CA CYS A 13 -10.81 12.15 -10.15
C CYS A 13 -9.49 11.67 -10.74
N LEU A 14 -9.37 11.64 -12.07
CA LEU A 14 -8.22 11.04 -12.74
C LEU A 14 -6.87 11.66 -12.34
N PRO A 15 -6.68 13.00 -12.29
CA PRO A 15 -5.43 13.57 -11.79
C PRO A 15 -5.03 13.11 -10.39
N LEU A 16 -6.00 13.02 -9.47
CA LEU A 16 -5.79 12.55 -8.10
C LEU A 16 -5.46 11.05 -8.06
N ALA A 17 -6.22 10.23 -8.80
CA ALA A 17 -5.96 8.80 -8.94
C ALA A 17 -4.55 8.52 -9.48
N ARG A 18 -4.13 9.26 -10.53
CA ARG A 18 -2.76 9.16 -11.09
C ARG A 18 -1.72 9.51 -10.04
N ALA A 19 -1.94 10.55 -9.24
CA ALA A 19 -1.00 10.95 -8.19
C ALA A 19 -0.84 9.88 -7.10
N ILE A 20 -1.93 9.25 -6.65
CA ILE A 20 -1.94 8.14 -5.68
C ILE A 20 -1.15 6.95 -6.22
N VAL A 21 -1.42 6.51 -7.45
CA VAL A 21 -0.68 5.38 -8.07
C VAL A 21 0.81 5.72 -8.22
N ARG A 22 1.14 6.93 -8.68
CA ARG A 22 2.54 7.37 -8.77
C ARG A 22 3.23 7.40 -7.41
N ALA A 23 2.56 7.79 -6.34
CA ALA A 23 3.10 7.71 -4.98
C ALA A 23 3.40 6.27 -4.59
N LYS A 24 2.42 5.36 -4.73
CA LYS A 24 2.62 3.92 -4.49
C LYS A 24 3.85 3.35 -5.22
N LEU A 25 3.98 3.60 -6.52
CA LEU A 25 5.08 3.06 -7.33
C LEU A 25 6.45 3.63 -6.92
N ARG A 26 6.51 4.92 -6.56
CA ARG A 26 7.71 5.54 -5.97
C ARG A 26 8.08 4.87 -4.64
N HIS A 27 7.10 4.57 -3.80
CA HIS A 27 7.34 3.95 -2.50
C HIS A 27 7.79 2.50 -2.64
N GLN A 28 7.20 1.75 -3.58
CA GLN A 28 7.67 0.41 -3.95
C GLN A 28 9.15 0.44 -4.37
N THR A 29 9.55 1.42 -5.20
CA THR A 29 10.96 1.62 -5.58
C THR A 29 11.85 1.86 -4.35
N ASN A 30 11.41 2.70 -3.41
CA ASN A 30 12.15 2.96 -2.17
C ASN A 30 12.29 1.71 -1.28
N VAL A 31 11.24 0.89 -1.19
CA VAL A 31 11.29 -0.38 -0.47
C VAL A 31 12.31 -1.31 -1.08
N LEU A 32 12.28 -1.52 -2.42
CA LEU A 32 13.24 -2.39 -3.10
C LEU A 32 14.68 -1.91 -2.91
N ARG A 33 14.95 -0.61 -3.05
CA ARG A 33 16.29 -0.05 -2.80
C ARG A 33 16.79 -0.29 -1.39
N ARG A 34 15.90 -0.22 -0.40
CA ARG A 34 16.26 -0.37 1.02
C ARG A 34 16.41 -1.82 1.46
N VAL A 35 15.65 -2.72 0.83
CA VAL A 35 15.66 -4.16 1.12
C VAL A 35 16.72 -4.89 0.27
N GLY A 36 17.11 -4.32 -0.88
CA GLY A 36 18.04 -4.92 -1.83
C GLY A 36 19.33 -5.45 -1.21
N ARG A 37 19.85 -6.54 -1.77
CA ARG A 37 21.11 -7.19 -1.37
C ARG A 37 22.11 -7.14 -2.52
N ARG A 38 23.42 -7.15 -2.21
CA ARG A 38 24.49 -7.14 -3.23
C ARG A 38 24.34 -8.26 -4.28
N GLY A 39 23.90 -9.46 -3.88
CA GLY A 39 23.73 -10.60 -4.79
C GLY A 39 22.52 -10.55 -5.72
N LEU A 40 21.58 -9.60 -5.53
CA LEU A 40 20.41 -9.40 -6.40
C LEU A 40 20.33 -7.95 -6.89
N ALA A 41 21.48 -7.28 -6.95
CA ALA A 41 21.54 -5.86 -7.28
C ALA A 41 21.00 -5.58 -8.70
N GLU A 42 21.28 -6.47 -9.66
CA GLU A 42 20.80 -6.35 -11.04
C GLU A 42 19.27 -6.44 -11.11
N THR A 43 18.66 -7.52 -10.61
CA THR A 43 17.20 -7.70 -10.57
C THR A 43 16.48 -6.54 -9.87
N VAL A 44 17.05 -6.04 -8.75
CA VAL A 44 16.50 -4.88 -8.03
C VAL A 44 16.61 -3.62 -8.89
N THR A 45 17.73 -3.40 -9.57
CA THR A 45 17.96 -2.24 -10.44
C THR A 45 17.01 -2.24 -11.63
N GLU A 46 16.86 -3.38 -12.31
CA GLU A 46 15.92 -3.58 -13.42
C GLU A 46 14.48 -3.32 -12.98
N THR A 47 14.06 -3.92 -11.85
CA THR A 47 12.70 -3.72 -11.32
C THR A 47 12.48 -2.25 -10.95
N CYS A 48 13.46 -1.60 -10.31
CA CYS A 48 13.38 -0.16 -10.02
C CYS A 48 13.34 0.70 -11.29
N SER A 49 13.94 0.25 -12.39
CA SER A 49 13.82 0.93 -13.69
C SER A 49 12.40 0.80 -14.24
N ALA A 50 11.88 -0.42 -14.30
CA ALA A 50 10.51 -0.68 -14.74
C ALA A 50 9.47 0.08 -13.91
N LEU A 51 9.64 0.17 -12.58
CA LEU A 51 8.75 0.96 -11.73
C LEU A 51 8.84 2.46 -12.02
N ARG A 52 10.02 2.99 -12.35
CA ARG A 52 10.17 4.41 -12.77
C ARG A 52 9.51 4.69 -14.10
N ASP A 53 9.51 3.71 -15.01
CA ASP A 53 8.83 3.82 -16.30
C ASP A 53 7.31 3.77 -16.09
N ALA A 54 6.82 2.85 -15.26
CA ALA A 54 5.43 2.79 -14.83
C ALA A 54 4.94 4.08 -14.14
N VAL A 55 5.80 4.79 -13.38
CA VAL A 55 5.45 6.11 -12.82
C VAL A 55 5.19 7.16 -13.92
N ARG A 56 5.90 7.09 -15.06
CA ARG A 56 5.67 7.99 -16.19
C ARG A 56 4.39 7.61 -16.93
N GLU A 57 4.19 6.32 -17.20
CA GLU A 57 2.99 5.78 -17.82
C GLU A 57 1.73 6.10 -17.01
N ALA A 58 1.75 5.87 -15.69
CA ALA A 58 0.66 6.21 -14.79
C ALA A 58 0.34 7.71 -14.79
N GLY A 59 1.31 8.59 -15.04
CA GLY A 59 1.08 10.03 -15.19
C GLY A 59 0.39 10.41 -16.50
N ALA A 60 0.50 9.56 -17.53
CA ALA A 60 -0.05 9.78 -18.87
C ALA A 60 -1.34 8.99 -19.15
N ALA A 61 -1.68 7.99 -18.32
CA ALA A 61 -2.82 7.09 -18.51
C ALA A 61 -4.13 7.83 -18.76
N ALA A 62 -4.78 7.63 -19.90
CA ALA A 62 -5.92 8.41 -20.39
C ALA A 62 -7.17 8.31 -19.51
N ASP A 63 -7.32 7.19 -18.80
CA ASP A 63 -8.45 6.93 -17.89
C ASP A 63 -8.03 6.03 -16.71
N VAL A 64 -9.00 5.76 -15.82
CA VAL A 64 -8.80 4.92 -14.63
C VAL A 64 -8.51 3.45 -14.99
N GLN A 65 -9.06 2.93 -16.09
CA GLN A 65 -8.83 1.54 -16.49
C GLN A 65 -7.39 1.33 -16.95
N GLU A 66 -6.87 2.23 -17.78
CA GLU A 66 -5.47 2.22 -18.20
C GLU A 66 -4.54 2.37 -16.98
N LEU A 67 -4.88 3.29 -16.07
CA LEU A 67 -4.12 3.52 -14.85
C LEU A 67 -4.05 2.26 -13.96
N MET A 68 -5.17 1.55 -13.80
CA MET A 68 -5.22 0.27 -13.08
C MET A 68 -4.40 -0.82 -13.79
N GLY A 69 -4.37 -0.83 -15.12
CA GLY A 69 -3.52 -1.74 -15.90
C GLY A 69 -2.03 -1.53 -15.62
N VAL A 70 -1.58 -0.27 -15.63
CA VAL A 70 -0.20 0.11 -15.29
C VAL A 70 0.14 -0.30 -13.85
N GLU A 71 -0.74 0.02 -12.89
CA GLU A 71 -0.57 -0.34 -11.48
C GLU A 71 -0.45 -1.85 -11.30
N GLY A 72 -1.34 -2.63 -11.91
CA GLY A 72 -1.37 -4.09 -11.79
C GLY A 72 -0.08 -4.74 -12.32
N ALA A 73 0.37 -4.33 -13.51
CA ALA A 73 1.60 -4.83 -14.11
C ALA A 73 2.84 -4.46 -13.28
N ALA A 74 2.90 -3.23 -12.76
CA ALA A 74 3.98 -2.78 -11.91
C ALA A 74 4.01 -3.52 -10.56
N SER A 75 2.84 -3.71 -9.93
CA SER A 75 2.70 -4.46 -8.68
C SER A 75 3.11 -5.93 -8.84
N ALA A 76 2.78 -6.58 -9.96
CA ALA A 76 3.23 -7.95 -10.23
C ALA A 76 4.77 -8.06 -10.27
N ARG A 77 5.43 -7.14 -10.98
CA ARG A 77 6.90 -7.07 -11.04
C ARG A 77 7.51 -6.77 -9.68
N TYR A 78 6.93 -5.83 -8.93
CA TYR A 78 7.36 -5.50 -7.57
C TYR A 78 7.34 -6.72 -6.65
N PHE A 79 6.23 -7.46 -6.59
CA PHE A 79 6.12 -8.61 -5.71
C PHE A 79 6.99 -9.80 -6.13
N ALA A 80 7.22 -10.00 -7.43
CA ALA A 80 8.19 -10.98 -7.91
C ALA A 80 9.61 -10.65 -7.40
N CYS A 81 10.02 -9.38 -7.48
CA CYS A 81 11.31 -8.92 -6.93
C CYS A 81 11.37 -9.07 -5.40
N VAL A 82 10.29 -8.70 -4.67
CA VAL A 82 10.20 -8.88 -3.21
C VAL A 82 10.39 -10.34 -2.84
N SER A 83 9.71 -11.26 -3.53
CA SER A 83 9.83 -12.71 -3.31
C SER A 83 11.28 -13.16 -3.47
N ALA A 84 11.97 -12.76 -4.54
CA ALA A 84 13.37 -13.11 -4.76
C ALA A 84 14.31 -12.65 -3.64
N LEU A 85 13.99 -11.54 -2.94
CA LEU A 85 14.76 -10.98 -1.83
C LEU A 85 14.54 -11.69 -0.48
N LEU A 86 13.54 -12.56 -0.38
CA LEU A 86 13.25 -13.35 0.81
C LEU A 86 14.13 -14.62 0.88
N PRO A 87 14.34 -15.18 2.08
CA PRO A 87 14.85 -16.54 2.25
C PRO A 87 14.06 -17.54 1.39
N GLU A 88 14.70 -18.61 0.95
CA GLU A 88 14.12 -19.57 -0.01
C GLU A 88 12.79 -20.15 0.50
N GLU A 89 12.74 -20.51 1.77
CA GLU A 89 11.58 -21.02 2.49
C GLU A 89 10.44 -20.01 2.68
N MET A 90 10.69 -18.73 2.39
CA MET A 90 9.72 -17.63 2.47
C MET A 90 9.36 -17.08 1.07
N ARG A 91 9.87 -17.66 -0.01
CA ARG A 91 9.53 -17.24 -1.37
C ARG A 91 8.08 -17.61 -1.69
N PHE A 92 7.44 -16.77 -2.48
CA PHE A 92 6.07 -16.95 -2.98
C PHE A 92 6.01 -16.61 -4.47
N THR A 93 5.12 -17.27 -5.22
CA THR A 93 5.04 -17.09 -6.68
C THR A 93 4.42 -15.74 -7.07
N ALA A 94 3.30 -15.40 -6.44
CA ALA A 94 2.54 -14.17 -6.71
C ALA A 94 1.68 -13.81 -5.49
N ARG A 95 1.05 -12.62 -5.52
CA ARG A 95 0.08 -12.25 -4.48
C ARG A 95 -1.18 -13.12 -4.58
N SER A 96 -1.39 -13.96 -3.56
CA SER A 96 -2.66 -14.66 -3.31
C SER A 96 -3.40 -13.98 -2.16
N ARG A 97 -4.71 -13.71 -2.34
CA ARG A 97 -5.50 -12.88 -1.40
C ARG A 97 -6.72 -13.59 -0.82
N ARG A 98 -7.42 -14.38 -1.63
CA ARG A 98 -8.70 -15.03 -1.26
C ARG A 98 -8.79 -16.41 -1.93
N PRO A 99 -8.26 -17.46 -1.29
CA PRO A 99 -7.47 -17.43 -0.06
C PRO A 99 -5.99 -17.07 -0.30
N PRO A 100 -5.25 -16.60 0.73
CA PRO A 100 -3.79 -16.61 0.71
C PRO A 100 -3.27 -18.07 0.75
N LEU A 101 -2.25 -18.37 -0.05
CA LEU A 101 -1.75 -19.75 -0.25
C LEU A 101 -0.46 -20.06 0.52
N ASP A 102 0.15 -19.05 1.13
CA ASP A 102 1.44 -19.17 1.84
C ASP A 102 1.55 -18.13 2.96
N LEU A 103 2.55 -18.30 3.82
CA LEU A 103 2.79 -17.43 4.97
C LEU A 103 3.00 -15.95 4.58
N PRO A 104 3.87 -15.59 3.62
CA PRO A 104 3.98 -14.19 3.17
C PRO A 104 2.65 -13.59 2.73
N ASN A 105 1.86 -14.32 1.95
CA ASN A 105 0.57 -13.87 1.47
C ASN A 105 -0.47 -13.72 2.59
N ALA A 106 -0.45 -14.61 3.58
CA ALA A 106 -1.28 -14.50 4.78
C ALA A 106 -0.90 -13.27 5.63
N ALA A 107 0.41 -13.05 5.84
CA ALA A 107 0.92 -11.91 6.58
C ALA A 107 0.59 -10.56 5.91
N LEU A 108 0.83 -10.44 4.60
CA LEU A 108 0.47 -9.24 3.83
C LEU A 108 -1.03 -8.98 3.89
N SER A 109 -1.86 -10.00 3.69
CA SER A 109 -3.32 -9.84 3.67
C SER A 109 -3.86 -9.43 5.05
N TYR A 110 -3.32 -10.00 6.13
CA TYR A 110 -3.69 -9.63 7.50
C TYR A 110 -3.30 -8.19 7.83
N ALA A 111 -2.05 -7.80 7.54
CA ALA A 111 -1.58 -6.44 7.80
C ALA A 111 -2.29 -5.39 6.91
N TYR A 112 -2.64 -5.74 5.68
CA TYR A 112 -3.48 -4.90 4.82
C TYR A 112 -4.89 -4.71 5.39
N ALA A 113 -5.48 -5.73 6.03
CA ALA A 113 -6.78 -5.56 6.68
C ALA A 113 -6.71 -4.59 7.87
N ILE A 114 -5.63 -4.64 8.66
CA ILE A 114 -5.39 -3.68 9.76
C ILE A 114 -5.25 -2.26 9.20
N LEU A 115 -4.39 -2.07 8.20
CA LEU A 115 -4.16 -0.77 7.58
C LEU A 115 -5.45 -0.20 6.96
N LEU A 116 -6.28 -1.05 6.35
CA LEU A 116 -7.58 -0.62 5.83
C LEU A 116 -8.47 -0.05 6.94
N GLY A 117 -8.51 -0.70 8.12
CA GLY A 117 -9.24 -0.19 9.28
C GLY A 117 -8.73 1.17 9.76
N GLU A 118 -7.41 1.37 9.79
CA GLU A 118 -6.79 2.65 10.14
C GLU A 118 -7.13 3.74 9.11
N CYS A 119 -7.09 3.44 7.81
CA CYS A 119 -7.49 4.36 6.75
C CYS A 119 -8.96 4.75 6.86
N VAL A 120 -9.87 3.80 7.13
CA VAL A 120 -11.30 4.10 7.36
C VAL A 120 -11.45 5.04 8.55
N GLY A 121 -10.81 4.75 9.69
CA GLY A 121 -10.87 5.61 10.87
C GLY A 121 -10.32 7.01 10.62
N ALA A 122 -9.24 7.13 9.84
CA ALA A 122 -8.65 8.41 9.49
C ALA A 122 -9.52 9.26 8.56
N LEU A 123 -10.16 8.64 7.56
CA LEU A 123 -11.10 9.33 6.67
C LEU A 123 -12.32 9.83 7.42
N LEU A 124 -12.93 8.99 8.28
CA LEU A 124 -14.06 9.39 9.11
C LEU A 124 -13.69 10.56 10.03
N ALA A 125 -12.50 10.51 10.66
CA ALA A 125 -12.00 11.61 11.49
C ALA A 125 -11.73 12.91 10.69
N ALA A 126 -11.47 12.81 9.38
CA ALA A 126 -11.34 13.94 8.47
C ALA A 126 -12.69 14.42 7.90
N GLY A 127 -13.81 13.77 8.26
CA GLY A 127 -15.15 14.10 7.76
C GLY A 127 -15.44 13.61 6.34
N LEU A 128 -14.69 12.62 5.85
CA LEU A 128 -14.86 12.03 4.53
C LEU A 128 -15.67 10.74 4.59
N GLU A 129 -16.48 10.51 3.58
CA GLU A 129 -17.22 9.27 3.36
C GLU A 129 -16.29 8.20 2.75
N PRO A 130 -15.96 7.11 3.47
CA PRO A 130 -14.97 6.13 3.01
C PRO A 130 -15.38 5.34 1.77
N SER A 131 -16.67 5.27 1.42
CA SER A 131 -17.18 4.50 0.28
C SER A 131 -17.04 5.21 -1.08
N LEU A 132 -16.79 6.54 -1.08
CA LEU A 132 -16.71 7.36 -2.30
C LEU A 132 -15.26 7.50 -2.78
N GLY A 133 -14.83 6.57 -3.63
CA GLY A 133 -13.47 6.52 -4.15
C GLY A 133 -13.23 7.45 -5.34
N VAL A 134 -11.95 7.64 -5.66
CA VAL A 134 -11.43 8.43 -6.80
C VAL A 134 -10.61 7.56 -7.76
N LEU A 135 -9.99 6.48 -7.27
CA LEU A 135 -9.31 5.47 -8.08
C LEU A 135 -10.13 4.19 -8.13
N HIS A 136 -10.59 3.69 -6.98
CA HIS A 136 -11.52 2.56 -6.92
C HIS A 136 -12.96 3.05 -7.08
N SER A 137 -13.76 2.34 -7.90
CA SER A 137 -15.17 2.70 -8.11
C SER A 137 -15.96 2.79 -6.80
N SER A 138 -16.73 3.86 -6.66
CA SER A 138 -17.62 4.12 -5.52
C SER A 138 -18.70 3.03 -5.40
N THR A 139 -18.89 2.51 -4.18
CA THR A 139 -19.90 1.48 -3.91
C THR A 139 -20.15 1.34 -2.40
N ASP A 140 -21.38 1.07 -2.01
CA ASP A 140 -21.76 0.83 -0.61
C ASP A 140 -21.18 -0.49 -0.03
N LYS A 141 -20.58 -1.33 -0.89
CA LYS A 141 -20.10 -2.67 -0.51
C LYS A 141 -18.64 -2.71 -0.04
N ARG A 142 -17.87 -1.63 -0.24
CA ARG A 142 -16.47 -1.54 0.20
C ARG A 142 -16.06 -0.08 0.42
N PRO A 143 -15.10 0.19 1.31
CA PRO A 143 -14.60 1.54 1.54
C PRO A 143 -13.59 1.95 0.45
N SER A 144 -14.08 2.31 -0.73
CA SER A 144 -13.24 2.61 -1.91
C SER A 144 -12.24 3.75 -1.68
N LEU A 145 -12.60 4.84 -1.00
CA LEU A 145 -11.65 5.91 -0.67
C LEU A 145 -10.59 5.45 0.33
N ALA A 146 -10.96 4.58 1.26
CA ALA A 146 -9.97 4.01 2.19
C ALA A 146 -8.96 3.13 1.46
N LEU A 147 -9.39 2.40 0.43
CA LEU A 147 -8.49 1.67 -0.46
C LEU A 147 -7.57 2.61 -1.24
N ASP A 148 -8.08 3.75 -1.72
CA ASP A 148 -7.29 4.76 -2.42
C ASP A 148 -6.22 5.37 -1.52
N LEU A 149 -6.59 5.86 -0.33
CA LEU A 149 -5.66 6.39 0.67
C LEU A 149 -4.60 5.34 1.05
N MET A 150 -5.04 4.09 1.21
CA MET A 150 -4.18 2.98 1.59
C MET A 150 -3.06 2.70 0.56
N GLU A 151 -3.26 2.98 -0.73
CA GLU A 151 -2.26 2.69 -1.76
C GLU A 151 -0.91 3.39 -1.52
N GLU A 152 -0.91 4.61 -1.00
CA GLU A 152 0.33 5.34 -0.69
C GLU A 152 1.10 4.68 0.48
N PHE A 153 0.39 4.06 1.41
CA PHE A 153 0.95 3.54 2.65
C PHE A 153 1.34 2.07 2.59
N ARG A 154 0.73 1.28 1.69
CA ARG A 154 0.99 -0.17 1.57
C ARG A 154 2.49 -0.52 1.54
N PRO A 155 3.31 0.06 0.65
CA PRO A 155 4.72 -0.32 0.58
C PRO A 155 5.49 0.04 1.86
N LEU A 156 5.15 1.19 2.45
CA LEU A 156 5.90 1.80 3.54
C LEU A 156 5.61 1.15 4.89
N LEU A 157 4.33 0.88 5.16
CA LEU A 157 3.85 0.40 6.45
C LEU A 157 3.70 -1.12 6.50
N VAL A 158 3.24 -1.73 5.40
CA VAL A 158 2.94 -3.16 5.39
C VAL A 158 4.06 -3.94 4.73
N ASP A 159 4.35 -3.68 3.46
CA ASP A 159 5.27 -4.53 2.68
C ASP A 159 6.65 -4.56 3.34
N ARG A 160 7.17 -3.37 3.69
CA ARG A 160 8.43 -3.24 4.40
C ARG A 160 8.44 -3.98 5.76
N THR A 161 7.35 -3.89 6.53
CA THR A 161 7.25 -4.54 7.84
C THR A 161 7.24 -6.06 7.68
N VAL A 162 6.39 -6.59 6.79
CA VAL A 162 6.28 -8.03 6.55
C VAL A 162 7.60 -8.59 6.04
N VAL A 163 8.23 -7.94 5.06
CA VAL A 163 9.54 -8.35 4.54
C VAL A 163 10.61 -8.36 5.65
N ALA A 164 10.62 -7.36 6.53
CA ALA A 164 11.55 -7.32 7.65
C ALA A 164 11.31 -8.47 8.64
N LEU A 165 10.06 -8.77 8.98
CA LEU A 165 9.72 -9.85 9.90
C LEU A 165 10.08 -11.23 9.34
N LEU A 166 9.83 -11.47 8.05
CA LEU A 166 10.21 -12.71 7.38
C LEU A 166 11.74 -12.86 7.32
N ARG A 167 12.46 -11.80 6.96
CA ARG A 167 13.93 -11.85 6.85
C ARG A 167 14.66 -11.98 8.19
N THR A 168 14.06 -11.49 9.27
CA THR A 168 14.64 -11.59 10.63
C THR A 168 14.23 -12.89 11.34
N GLY A 169 13.42 -13.73 10.70
CA GLY A 169 12.89 -14.95 11.32
C GLY A 169 11.90 -14.66 12.45
N ARG A 170 11.38 -13.44 12.57
CA ARG A 170 10.29 -13.13 13.53
C ARG A 170 8.95 -13.69 13.04
N LEU A 171 8.77 -13.79 11.72
CA LEU A 171 7.77 -14.64 11.10
C LEU A 171 8.47 -15.87 10.49
N ARG A 172 7.99 -17.06 10.84
CA ARG A 172 8.56 -18.36 10.45
C ARG A 172 7.48 -19.26 9.91
N VAL A 173 7.86 -20.32 9.20
CA VAL A 173 6.95 -21.29 8.58
C VAL A 173 5.94 -21.89 9.57
N GLU A 174 6.35 -22.11 10.82
CA GLU A 174 5.50 -22.59 11.93
C GLU A 174 4.35 -21.65 12.30
N HIS A 175 4.40 -20.39 11.87
CA HIS A 175 3.33 -19.42 12.07
C HIS A 175 2.22 -19.50 11.02
N ALA A 176 2.36 -20.36 10.00
CA ALA A 176 1.31 -20.68 9.06
C ALA A 176 0.51 -21.90 9.53
N VAL A 177 -0.81 -21.79 9.52
CA VAL A 177 -1.74 -22.89 9.78
C VAL A 177 -2.73 -23.00 8.63
N PRO A 178 -3.27 -24.20 8.32
CA PRO A 178 -4.34 -24.33 7.33
C PRO A 178 -5.54 -23.46 7.72
N SER A 179 -6.20 -22.86 6.73
CA SER A 179 -7.51 -22.24 6.94
C SER A 179 -8.55 -23.29 7.33
N PRO A 180 -9.67 -22.92 7.99
CA PRO A 180 -10.68 -23.87 8.43
C PRO A 180 -11.32 -24.69 7.28
N ASP A 181 -11.40 -24.11 6.09
CA ASP A 181 -11.88 -24.75 4.86
C ASP A 181 -10.78 -25.55 4.13
N GLY A 182 -9.53 -25.45 4.57
CA GLY A 182 -8.37 -26.12 3.96
C GLY A 182 -7.91 -25.52 2.63
N GLU A 183 -8.52 -24.45 2.14
CA GLU A 183 -8.22 -23.88 0.82
C GLU A 183 -7.01 -22.93 0.82
N GLY A 184 -6.49 -22.54 1.99
CA GLY A 184 -5.32 -21.69 2.10
C GLY A 184 -4.67 -21.66 3.48
N VAL A 185 -3.95 -20.56 3.74
CA VAL A 185 -3.07 -20.40 4.90
C VAL A 185 -3.51 -19.23 5.76
N TRP A 186 -3.70 -19.48 7.05
CA TRP A 186 -3.93 -18.47 8.06
C TRP A 186 -2.70 -18.28 8.94
N LEU A 187 -2.60 -17.12 9.59
CA LEU A 187 -1.62 -16.92 10.64
C LEU A 187 -2.07 -17.61 11.92
N SER A 188 -1.15 -18.33 12.57
CA SER A 188 -1.30 -18.82 13.94
C SER A 188 -1.47 -17.64 14.92
N ARG A 189 -1.85 -17.93 16.17
CA ARG A 189 -1.94 -16.89 17.21
C ARG A 189 -0.61 -16.16 17.41
N ASP A 190 0.49 -16.90 17.45
CA ASP A 190 1.83 -16.34 17.63
C ASP A 190 2.29 -15.58 16.38
N GLY A 191 1.93 -16.08 15.18
CA GLY A 191 2.13 -15.37 13.92
C GLY A 191 1.42 -14.02 13.87
N LYS A 192 0.15 -13.98 14.28
CA LYS A 192 -0.62 -12.73 14.39
C LYS A 192 0.02 -11.78 15.39
N LYS A 193 0.43 -12.28 16.56
CA LYS A 193 1.11 -11.46 17.57
C LYS A 193 2.41 -10.86 17.01
N ALA A 194 3.27 -11.67 16.43
CA ALA A 194 4.54 -11.20 15.86
C ALA A 194 4.33 -10.14 14.76
N LEU A 195 3.33 -10.34 13.90
CA LEU A 195 2.96 -9.39 12.86
C LEU A 195 2.42 -8.08 13.42
N VAL A 196 1.46 -8.14 14.34
CA VAL A 196 0.84 -6.96 14.95
C VAL A 196 1.86 -6.16 15.76
N ASP A 197 2.70 -6.81 16.55
CA ASP A 197 3.78 -6.14 17.29
C ASP A 197 4.75 -5.41 16.35
N GLY A 198 5.07 -6.02 15.20
CA GLY A 198 5.90 -5.39 14.16
C GLY A 198 5.20 -4.21 13.47
N TYR A 199 3.92 -4.36 13.13
CA TYR A 199 3.11 -3.32 12.53
C TYR A 199 2.94 -2.11 13.45
N GLU A 200 2.61 -2.33 14.73
CA GLU A 200 2.46 -1.25 15.71
C GLU A 200 3.77 -0.52 15.96
N ALA A 201 4.90 -1.24 16.05
CA ALA A 201 6.21 -0.62 16.15
C ALA A 201 6.52 0.28 14.93
N THR A 202 6.13 -0.16 13.72
CA THR A 202 6.21 0.68 12.52
C THR A 202 5.28 1.90 12.65
N MET A 203 4.01 1.73 13.03
CA MET A 203 3.03 2.82 13.14
C MET A 203 3.43 3.90 14.15
N GLN A 204 4.09 3.53 15.24
CA GLN A 204 4.53 4.44 16.31
C GLN A 204 5.89 5.10 16.04
N ARG A 205 6.60 4.68 14.99
CA ARG A 205 7.89 5.28 14.64
C ARG A 205 7.72 6.74 14.24
N GLN A 206 8.52 7.62 14.84
CA GLN A 206 8.60 9.03 14.48
C GLN A 206 9.23 9.23 13.10
N VAL A 207 8.62 10.10 12.31
CA VAL A 207 9.07 10.48 10.96
C VAL A 207 9.05 12.00 10.82
N LYS A 208 10.01 12.50 10.06
CA LYS A 208 10.15 13.90 9.66
C LYS A 208 10.41 13.97 8.16
N GLY A 209 9.90 15.01 7.50
CA GLY A 209 10.23 15.32 6.10
C GLY A 209 9.52 14.47 5.04
N ALA A 210 8.59 13.63 5.47
CA ALA A 210 7.71 12.88 4.58
C ALA A 210 6.62 13.73 3.93
N LEU A 211 6.09 14.63 4.74
CA LEU A 211 5.13 15.66 4.37
C LEU A 211 5.77 17.00 4.72
N PRO A 212 5.74 17.97 3.80
CA PRO A 212 6.32 19.29 4.04
C PRO A 212 5.76 19.91 5.33
N GLY A 213 6.64 20.36 6.22
CA GLY A 213 6.26 21.05 7.46
C GLY A 213 5.60 20.16 8.54
N PHE A 214 5.49 18.84 8.33
CA PHE A 214 4.86 17.94 9.29
C PHE A 214 5.85 16.94 9.90
N SER A 215 5.66 16.65 11.19
CA SER A 215 6.39 15.61 11.91
C SER A 215 5.48 14.89 12.90
N GLY A 216 5.77 13.61 13.12
CA GLY A 216 4.97 12.78 14.01
C GLY A 216 5.17 11.29 13.71
N THR A 217 4.35 10.46 14.34
CA THR A 217 4.33 9.02 14.04
C THR A 217 3.76 8.74 12.65
N TRP A 218 3.99 7.54 12.10
CA TRP A 218 3.32 7.12 10.87
C TRP A 218 1.79 7.17 10.98
N ARG A 219 1.26 6.80 12.15
CA ARG A 219 -0.18 6.94 12.42
C ARG A 219 -0.64 8.39 12.24
N ARG A 220 0.11 9.36 12.79
CA ARG A 220 -0.19 10.79 12.59
C ARG A 220 -0.08 11.22 11.13
N HIS A 221 0.87 10.69 10.37
CA HIS A 221 0.98 10.98 8.93
C HIS A 221 -0.21 10.45 8.15
N LEU A 222 -0.70 9.25 8.48
CA LEU A 222 -1.89 8.68 7.85
C LEU A 222 -3.14 9.53 8.09
N HIS A 223 -3.35 10.01 9.33
CA HIS A 223 -4.43 10.94 9.63
C HIS A 223 -4.27 12.29 8.92
N HIS A 224 -3.04 12.79 8.82
CA HIS A 224 -2.79 14.06 8.14
C HIS A 224 -3.02 13.95 6.61
N GLU A 225 -2.57 12.86 5.99
CA GLU A 225 -2.86 12.57 4.58
C GLU A 225 -4.37 12.46 4.32
N ALA A 226 -5.15 11.84 5.20
CA ALA A 226 -6.60 11.82 5.09
C ALA A 226 -7.21 13.25 5.07
N GLN A 227 -6.67 14.17 5.89
CA GLN A 227 -7.10 15.57 5.88
C GLN A 227 -6.73 16.27 4.58
N LEU A 228 -5.49 16.10 4.12
CA LEU A 228 -5.03 16.66 2.85
C LEU A 228 -5.86 16.12 1.67
N LEU A 229 -6.30 14.85 1.74
CA LEU A 229 -7.10 14.23 0.70
C LEU A 229 -8.47 14.88 0.63
N GLY A 230 -9.03 15.21 1.80
CA GLY A 230 -10.24 16.02 1.91
C GLY A 230 -10.07 17.40 1.28
N ARG A 231 -8.92 18.04 1.46
CA ARG A 231 -8.61 19.31 0.78
C ARG A 231 -8.59 19.15 -0.74
N ALA A 232 -7.94 18.10 -1.26
CA ALA A 232 -7.89 17.83 -2.70
C ALA A 232 -9.29 17.59 -3.32
N ILE A 233 -10.21 17.01 -2.55
CA ILE A 233 -11.59 16.75 -2.99
C ILE A 233 -12.46 18.01 -2.90
N VAL A 234 -12.35 18.78 -1.82
CA VAL A 234 -13.31 19.84 -1.47
C VAL A 234 -12.85 21.23 -1.89
N GLU A 235 -11.54 21.51 -1.89
CA GLU A 235 -10.94 22.81 -2.21
C GLU A 235 -10.57 22.90 -3.70
N PRO A 236 -11.22 23.77 -4.49
CA PRO A 236 -10.83 23.98 -5.89
C PRO A 236 -9.39 24.47 -6.01
N GLY A 237 -8.61 23.86 -6.90
CA GLY A 237 -7.23 24.27 -7.19
C GLY A 237 -6.17 23.76 -6.20
N TYR A 238 -6.54 22.96 -5.19
CA TYR A 238 -5.55 22.28 -4.36
C TYR A 238 -4.91 21.13 -5.15
N GLU A 239 -3.59 21.19 -5.33
CA GLU A 239 -2.84 20.13 -6.00
C GLU A 239 -2.39 19.06 -4.99
N TRP A 240 -2.88 17.83 -5.17
CA TRP A 240 -2.42 16.68 -4.40
C TRP A 240 -1.05 16.21 -4.90
N VAL A 241 -0.02 16.46 -4.11
CA VAL A 241 1.36 16.01 -4.43
C VAL A 241 1.61 14.57 -3.93
N GLY A 242 0.73 14.08 -3.05
CA GLY A 242 0.88 12.84 -2.28
C GLY A 242 2.07 12.91 -1.34
N ALA A 243 2.20 11.88 -0.50
CA ALA A 243 3.31 11.84 0.42
C ALA A 243 4.65 11.59 -0.32
N SER A 244 5.65 12.43 -0.10
CA SER A 244 6.95 12.37 -0.80
C SER A 244 8.04 11.84 0.14
N TRP A 245 8.31 10.54 0.07
CA TRP A 245 9.27 9.90 0.97
C TRP A 245 10.63 9.75 0.26
N ARG A 246 11.68 10.28 0.89
CA ARG A 246 13.08 10.03 0.53
C ARG A 246 13.69 8.96 1.43
#